data_AF-A0A951MTY2-F1
#
_entry.id   AF-A0A951MTY2-F1
#
_cell.length_a   1.000
_cell.length_b   1.000
_cell.length_c   1.000
_cell.angle_alpha   90.00
_cell.angle_beta   90.00
_cell.angle_gamma   90.00
#
_symmetry.space_group_name_H-M   'P 1'
#
loop_
_entity.id
_entity.type
_entity.pdbx_description
1 polymer ?
#
loop_
_entity_poly.entity_id
_entity_poly.type
_entity_poly.pdbx_seq_one_letter_code
_entity_poly.pdbx_strand_id
1 'polypeptide(L)'
;MRALVVVLMSVGAASAVPAAPDAFHRAAADARSVLDQVERAEAAYRVRHGRYTASLRALGVERPRGVDLRIAAEGPAGYSAVAITSTEECAVFHGRARPPRHWVRTPGRIACRGR
;
A
#
# COMPACT_ATOMS: atom_id res chain seq x y z
N MET A 1 30.77 -0.72 56.52
CA MET A 1 30.40 -0.25 55.17
C MET A 1 29.12 -0.97 54.77
N ARG A 2 27.97 -0.27 54.68
CA ARG A 2 26.67 -0.86 54.35
C ARG A 2 26.41 -0.61 52.86
N ALA A 3 26.25 -1.68 52.08
CA ALA A 3 25.94 -1.61 50.66
C ALA A 3 24.46 -1.25 50.45
N LEU A 4 24.20 -0.24 49.63
CA LEU A 4 22.87 0.21 49.22
C LEU A 4 22.46 -0.58 47.97
N VAL A 5 21.48 -1.47 48.09
CA VAL A 5 20.89 -2.20 46.95
C VAL A 5 19.73 -1.35 46.41
N VAL A 6 19.90 -0.77 45.22
CA VAL A 6 18.85 -0.03 44.51
C VAL A 6 18.16 -0.99 43.54
N VAL A 7 16.93 -1.37 43.86
CA VAL A 7 16.07 -2.17 42.99
C VAL A 7 15.29 -1.20 42.09
N LEU A 8 15.71 -1.06 40.83
CA LEU A 8 14.94 -0.35 39.81
C LEU A 8 13.86 -1.28 39.25
N MET A 9 12.62 -1.12 39.72
CA MET A 9 11.45 -1.69 39.07
C MET A 9 11.04 -0.82 37.89
N SER A 10 11.33 -1.26 36.67
CA SER A 10 10.86 -0.64 35.43
C SER A 10 9.39 -0.95 35.22
N VAL A 11 8.53 0.05 35.36
CA VAL A 11 7.10 -0.03 35.02
C VAL A 11 6.97 -0.12 33.50
N GLY A 12 6.56 -1.28 32.99
CA GLY A 12 6.21 -1.47 31.58
C GLY A 12 4.94 -0.67 31.25
N ALA A 13 5.06 0.33 30.39
CA ALA A 13 3.91 0.98 29.79
C ALA A 13 3.26 0.00 28.80
N ALA A 14 2.16 -0.62 29.19
CA ALA A 14 1.26 -1.28 28.25
C ALA A 14 0.62 -0.21 27.38
N SER A 15 1.25 0.10 26.24
CA SER A 15 0.64 0.92 25.21
C SER A 15 -0.54 0.14 24.62
N ALA A 16 -1.74 0.40 25.14
CA ALA A 16 -2.98 -0.04 24.51
C ALA A 16 -3.06 0.63 23.14
N VAL A 17 -2.59 -0.06 22.10
CA VAL A 17 -2.85 0.33 20.72
C VAL A 17 -4.36 0.29 20.55
N PRO A 18 -5.04 1.41 20.25
CA PRO A 18 -6.46 1.34 19.96
C PRO A 18 -6.62 0.48 18.70
N ALA A 19 -7.25 -0.68 18.84
CA ALA A 19 -7.87 -1.33 17.70
C ALA A 19 -8.88 -0.31 17.17
N ALA A 20 -8.64 0.24 15.99
CA ALA A 20 -9.60 1.06 15.26
C ALA A 20 -10.30 0.19 14.22
N PRO A 21 -11.29 -0.64 14.59
CA PRO A 21 -11.96 -1.51 13.62
C PRO A 21 -12.92 -0.80 12.66
N ASP A 22 -13.18 0.51 12.76
CA ASP A 22 -14.31 1.11 12.00
C ASP A 22 -14.04 2.41 11.23
N ALA A 23 -12.83 2.98 11.27
CA ALA A 23 -12.54 4.22 10.52
C ALA A 23 -12.32 4.00 9.01
N PHE A 24 -12.13 2.76 8.57
CA PHE A 24 -11.81 2.44 7.17
C PHE A 24 -13.05 2.25 6.27
N HIS A 25 -14.27 2.34 6.80
CA HIS A 25 -15.47 1.93 6.05
C HIS A 25 -16.28 3.01 5.34
N ARG A 26 -15.93 4.32 5.36
CA ARG A 26 -16.84 5.34 4.80
C ARG A 26 -16.28 6.51 3.98
N ALA A 27 -14.99 6.58 3.69
CA ALA A 27 -14.53 7.43 2.59
C ALA A 27 -14.60 6.62 1.29
N ALA A 28 -15.26 7.13 0.25
CA ALA A 28 -15.05 6.62 -1.10
C ALA A 28 -13.54 6.70 -1.35
N ALA A 29 -12.87 5.57 -1.53
CA ALA A 29 -11.43 5.57 -1.72
C ALA A 29 -11.13 6.32 -3.02
N ASP A 30 -10.40 7.43 -2.93
CA ASP A 30 -9.90 8.12 -4.10
C ASP A 30 -8.87 7.23 -4.83
N ALA A 31 -8.75 7.39 -6.14
CA ALA A 31 -7.89 6.52 -6.96
C ALA A 31 -6.43 6.51 -6.46
N ARG A 32 -5.94 7.63 -5.91
CA ARG A 32 -4.57 7.75 -5.41
C ARG A 32 -4.37 6.93 -4.15
N SER A 33 -5.24 7.06 -3.16
CA SER A 33 -5.22 6.29 -1.91
C SER A 33 -5.26 4.77 -2.16
N VAL A 34 -6.03 4.33 -3.16
CA VAL A 34 -6.04 2.92 -3.58
C VAL A 34 -4.68 2.48 -4.10
N LEU A 35 -4.04 3.28 -4.95
CA LEU A 35 -2.71 2.94 -5.46
C LEU A 35 -1.64 3.01 -4.37
N ASP A 36 -1.72 3.96 -3.43
CA ASP A 36 -0.82 4.02 -2.27
C ASP A 36 -0.89 2.74 -1.42
N GLN A 37 -2.09 2.17 -1.26
CA GLN A 37 -2.27 0.88 -0.58
C GLN A 37 -1.66 -0.27 -1.38
N VAL A 38 -1.88 -0.29 -2.71
CA VAL A 38 -1.26 -1.28 -3.60
C VAL A 38 0.26 -1.21 -3.56
N GLU A 39 0.86 -0.02 -3.57
CA GLU A 39 2.32 0.14 -3.51
C GLU A 39 2.91 -0.45 -2.23
N ARG A 40 2.29 -0.16 -1.06
CA ARG A 40 2.72 -0.74 0.22
C ARG A 40 2.55 -2.25 0.25
N ALA A 41 1.43 -2.76 -0.28
CA ALA A 41 1.16 -4.19 -0.32
C ALA A 41 2.13 -4.94 -1.24
N GLU A 42 2.42 -4.40 -2.43
CA GLU A 42 3.39 -4.96 -3.37
C GLU A 42 4.82 -4.92 -2.82
N ALA A 43 5.22 -3.85 -2.13
CA ALA A 43 6.51 -3.80 -1.45
C ALA A 43 6.63 -4.91 -0.40
N ALA A 44 5.60 -5.08 0.45
CA ALA A 44 5.57 -6.14 1.45
C ALA A 44 5.49 -7.55 0.84
N TYR A 45 4.81 -7.71 -0.30
CA TYR A 45 4.72 -8.98 -1.02
C TYR A 45 6.05 -9.35 -1.64
N ARG A 46 6.72 -8.40 -2.31
CA ARG A 46 8.05 -8.58 -2.93
C ARG A 46 9.11 -8.97 -1.91
N VAL A 47 9.14 -8.33 -0.74
CA VAL A 47 10.09 -8.70 0.32
C VAL A 47 9.91 -10.16 0.75
N ARG A 48 8.65 -10.64 0.81
CA ARG A 48 8.33 -12.00 1.24
C ARG A 48 8.50 -13.07 0.15
N HIS A 49 8.26 -12.73 -1.12
CA HIS A 49 8.15 -13.72 -2.20
C HIS A 49 9.17 -13.52 -3.33
N GLY A 50 9.98 -12.47 -3.28
CA GLY A 50 10.97 -12.14 -4.31
C GLY A 50 10.39 -11.67 -5.65
N ARG A 51 9.08 -11.48 -5.76
CA ARG A 51 8.37 -11.09 -6.99
C ARG A 51 7.16 -10.21 -6.69
N TYR A 52 6.63 -9.53 -7.71
CA TYR A 52 5.36 -8.81 -7.66
C TYR A 52 4.17 -9.71 -8.02
N THR A 53 2.93 -9.27 -7.78
CA THR A 53 1.73 -10.08 -8.05
C THR A 53 0.52 -9.27 -8.54
N ALA A 54 -0.14 -9.73 -9.61
CA ALA A 54 -1.37 -9.10 -10.08
C ALA A 54 -2.61 -9.46 -9.23
N SER A 55 -2.47 -10.33 -8.23
CA SER A 55 -3.59 -10.84 -7.43
C SER A 55 -3.86 -9.96 -6.20
N LEU A 56 -4.99 -9.26 -6.20
CA LEU A 56 -5.47 -8.48 -5.04
C LEU A 56 -5.59 -9.33 -3.77
N ARG A 57 -6.04 -10.59 -3.91
CA ARG A 57 -6.13 -11.53 -2.80
C ARG A 57 -4.75 -11.85 -2.22
N ALA A 58 -3.73 -12.01 -3.07
CA ALA A 58 -2.35 -12.25 -2.62
C ALA A 58 -1.74 -11.02 -1.93
N LEU A 59 -2.17 -9.81 -2.32
CA LEU A 59 -1.78 -8.55 -1.69
C LEU A 59 -2.54 -8.27 -0.37
N GLY A 60 -3.63 -8.99 -0.10
CA GLY A 60 -4.53 -8.67 1.02
C GLY A 60 -5.24 -7.33 0.84
N VAL A 61 -5.40 -6.87 -0.40
CA VAL A 61 -6.08 -5.61 -0.74
C VAL A 61 -7.50 -5.93 -1.15
N GLU A 62 -8.47 -5.39 -0.43
CA GLU A 62 -9.88 -5.45 -0.84
C GLU A 62 -10.13 -4.48 -1.99
N ARG A 63 -10.95 -4.88 -2.97
CA ARG A 63 -11.33 -3.97 -4.05
C ARG A 63 -12.28 -2.90 -3.51
N PRO A 64 -11.90 -1.60 -3.55
CA PRO A 64 -12.76 -0.54 -3.02
C PRO A 64 -14.01 -0.37 -3.89
N ARG A 65 -15.14 -0.01 -3.27
CA ARG A 65 -16.37 0.31 -4.01
C ARG A 65 -16.17 1.60 -4.82
N GLY A 66 -16.65 1.60 -6.06
CA GLY A 66 -16.56 2.78 -6.94
C GLY A 66 -15.18 3.01 -7.57
N VAL A 67 -14.25 2.07 -7.43
CA VAL A 67 -12.92 2.14 -8.03
C VAL A 67 -12.70 0.94 -8.95
N ASP A 68 -12.47 1.19 -10.24
CA ASP A 68 -11.95 0.17 -11.15
C ASP A 68 -10.44 0.08 -10.99
N LEU A 69 -9.99 -0.99 -10.34
CA LEU A 69 -8.59 -1.28 -10.07
C LEU A 69 -8.10 -2.43 -10.95
N ARG A 70 -7.06 -2.14 -11.73
CA ARG A 70 -6.35 -3.07 -12.62
C ARG A 70 -4.88 -3.12 -12.24
N ILE A 71 -4.34 -4.33 -12.06
CA ILE A 71 -2.92 -4.57 -11.76
C ILE A 71 -2.37 -5.54 -12.80
N ALA A 72 -1.18 -5.26 -13.32
CA ALA A 72 -0.40 -6.17 -14.15
C ALA A 72 0.98 -6.36 -13.52
N ALA A 73 1.41 -7.60 -13.35
CA ALA A 73 2.72 -7.93 -12.79
C ALA A 73 3.57 -8.67 -13.83
N GLU A 74 4.84 -8.31 -13.91
CA GLU A 74 5.85 -8.93 -14.79
C GLU A 74 6.83 -9.77 -13.96
N GLY A 75 6.29 -10.52 -12.99
CA GLY A 75 7.07 -11.35 -12.07
C GLY A 75 8.04 -10.53 -11.20
N PRO A 76 9.35 -10.84 -11.17
CA PRO A 76 10.33 -10.07 -10.39
C PRO A 76 10.71 -8.73 -11.06
N ALA A 77 10.38 -8.54 -12.35
CA ALA A 77 10.83 -7.38 -13.11
C ALA A 77 10.11 -6.10 -12.70
N GLY A 78 8.83 -6.18 -12.30
CA GLY A 78 8.04 -5.01 -11.95
C GLY A 78 6.54 -5.30 -11.91
N TYR A 79 5.77 -4.25 -11.63
CA TYR A 79 4.33 -4.25 -11.79
C TYR A 79 3.85 -2.86 -12.25
N SER A 80 2.63 -2.81 -12.77
CA SER A 80 1.90 -1.58 -13.03
C SER A 80 0.49 -1.70 -12.50
N ALA A 81 -0.09 -0.57 -12.11
CA ALA A 81 -1.45 -0.50 -11.63
C ALA A 81 -2.15 0.78 -12.11
N VAL A 82 -3.45 0.67 -12.32
CA VAL A 82 -4.35 1.77 -12.67
C VAL A 82 -5.56 1.69 -11.75
N ALA A 83 -5.92 2.80 -11.14
CA ALA A 83 -7.13 2.97 -10.36
C ALA A 83 -7.97 4.10 -10.98
N ILE A 84 -9.25 3.83 -11.20
CA ILE A 84 -10.15 4.74 -11.90
C ILE A 84 -11.41 4.96 -11.08
N THR A 85 -11.76 6.22 -10.82
CA THR A 85 -13.05 6.64 -10.25
C THR A 85 -13.89 7.37 -11.30
N SER A 86 -15.02 7.95 -10.88
CA SER A 86 -15.84 8.82 -11.73
C SER A 86 -15.17 10.16 -12.05
N THR A 87 -14.22 10.63 -11.24
CA THR A 87 -13.60 11.96 -11.36
C THR A 87 -12.13 11.91 -11.73
N GLU A 88 -11.45 10.80 -11.49
CA GLU A 88 -9.99 10.74 -11.59
C GLU A 88 -9.52 9.37 -12.11
N GLU A 89 -8.41 9.38 -12.83
CA GLU A 89 -7.64 8.19 -13.18
C GLU A 89 -6.21 8.36 -12.66
N CYS A 90 -5.80 7.47 -11.77
CA CYS A 90 -4.43 7.38 -11.26
C CYS A 90 -3.74 6.13 -11.80
N ALA A 91 -2.43 6.22 -11.99
CA ALA A 91 -1.63 5.11 -12.47
C ALA A 91 -0.20 5.17 -11.93
N VAL A 92 0.39 3.99 -11.77
CA VAL A 92 1.76 3.79 -11.31
C VAL A 92 2.39 2.60 -12.02
N PHE A 93 3.72 2.62 -12.15
CA PHE A 93 4.51 1.45 -12.53
C PHE A 93 5.79 1.40 -11.70
N HIS A 94 6.35 0.22 -11.51
CA HIS A 94 7.54 0.00 -10.71
C HIS A 94 8.49 -0.97 -11.40
N GLY A 95 9.79 -0.79 -11.18
CA GLY A 95 10.83 -1.63 -11.77
C GLY A 95 10.93 -1.45 -13.29
N ARG A 96 11.01 -2.56 -14.02
CA ARG A 96 11.08 -2.61 -15.49
C ARG A 96 9.71 -2.77 -16.16
N ALA A 97 8.62 -2.78 -15.39
CA ALA A 97 7.28 -2.90 -15.97
C ALA A 97 6.97 -1.70 -16.89
N ARG A 98 6.21 -1.96 -17.95
CA ARG A 98 5.81 -0.89 -18.87
C ARG A 98 4.84 0.08 -18.18
N PRO A 99 4.96 1.41 -18.39
CA PRO A 99 3.97 2.36 -17.90
C PRO A 99 2.58 2.03 -18.47
N PRO A 100 1.53 1.92 -17.64
CA PRO A 100 0.20 1.55 -18.11
C PRO A 100 -0.51 2.70 -18.83
N ARG A 101 0.07 3.92 -18.75
CA ARG A 101 -0.42 5.15 -19.37
C ARG A 101 0.78 6.01 -19.81
N HIS A 102 0.63 6.70 -20.95
CA HIS A 102 1.69 7.52 -21.55
C HIS A 102 2.09 8.75 -20.71
N TRP A 103 1.19 9.23 -19.83
CA TRP A 103 1.45 10.37 -18.95
C TRP A 103 2.15 9.98 -17.64
N VAL A 104 2.31 8.68 -17.35
CA VAL A 104 3.10 8.19 -16.20
C VAL A 104 4.55 8.00 -16.67
N ARG A 105 5.44 8.87 -16.23
CA ARG A 105 6.84 8.91 -16.71
C ARG A 105 7.88 8.41 -15.71
N THR A 106 7.53 8.37 -14.43
CA THR A 106 8.49 8.10 -13.35
C THR A 106 8.10 6.82 -12.62
N PRO A 107 8.98 5.81 -12.54
CA PRO A 107 8.69 4.60 -11.79
C PRO A 107 8.57 4.89 -10.29
N GLY A 108 7.65 4.21 -9.60
CA GLY A 108 7.38 4.37 -8.17
C GLY A 108 6.74 5.71 -7.80
N ARG A 109 6.17 6.43 -8.77
CA ARG A 109 5.43 7.67 -8.54
C ARG A 109 4.02 7.56 -9.08
N ILE A 110 3.03 7.65 -8.20
CA ILE A 110 1.63 7.74 -8.60
C ILE A 110 1.39 9.10 -9.26
N ALA A 111 1.00 9.06 -10.53
CA ALA A 111 0.49 10.21 -11.25
C ALA A 111 -1.04 10.05 -11.41
N CYS A 112 -1.75 11.17 -11.50
CA CYS A 112 -3.20 11.19 -11.66
C CYS A 112 -3.62 12.26 -12.66
N ARG A 113 -4.79 12.07 -13.26
CA ARG A 113 -5.46 13.04 -14.13
C ARG A 113 -6.96 13.05 -13.89
N GLY A 114 -7.59 14.20 -14.04
CA GLY A 114 -9.05 14.31 -14.09
C GLY A 114 -9.63 13.59 -15.31
N ARG A 115 -10.86 13.07 -15.18
CA ARG A 115 -11.63 12.47 -16.29
C ARG A 115 -12.66 13.41 -16.86
#